data_AF-A0A9J7M3S4-F1
#
_entry.id   AF-A0A9J7M3S4-F1
#
_cell.length_a   1.000
_cell.length_b   1.000
_cell.length_c   1.000
_cell.angle_alpha   90.00
_cell.angle_beta   90.00
_cell.angle_gamma   90.00
#
_symmetry.space_group_name_H-M   'P 1'
#
loop_
_entity.id
_entity.type
_entity.pdbx_description
1 polymer ?
#
loop_
_entity_poly.entity_id
_entity_poly.type
_entity_poly.pdbx_seq_one_letter_code
_entity_poly.pdbx_strand_id
1 'polypeptide(L)'
;MAEEVRKQLPSLKDSLSYFTDESANTKVRGNIKLQLALEGIEQHAQSKGLSPDNILSLTLVITRGQFGDSTNSRLVKCLIPATAVPEEAAVRAISWICTNKPSKSVQAFLLRWLVLVYDLIDGKDKLHALYGVLFFFIQSDVLCPHVCHLLYLLTRKQDVRLFRVRPLLDLQTRLGAQPHLTGLLSLYKLYRPDLVNVPLNKTPRVFFKQTDKAWAALIRQVQLRNCPREERDQWLKTTQIPITNIFNDLDPTKEPLPKKAKLDCIPAIGYPRSLDQSSAAQSDKVPVQLIGSFEELLQNLDNLELPSQAAAVLRSQYLQHFVSCHPQQHVAHRIGYWLYRTLRQDLVDCPSASTKPRVEKLLKALINFTDFLQVSFTT
;
A
#
# COMPACT_ATOMS: atom_id res chain seq x y z
N MET A 1 -7.67 -7.57 -56.08
CA MET A 1 -7.69 -6.27 -55.38
C MET A 1 -8.83 -6.31 -54.39
N ALA A 2 -8.55 -6.71 -53.15
CA ALA A 2 -9.52 -6.69 -52.07
C ALA A 2 -9.10 -5.55 -51.15
N GLU A 3 -9.91 -4.49 -51.15
CA GLU A 3 -9.73 -3.29 -50.37
C GLU A 3 -9.57 -3.65 -48.88
N GLU A 4 -8.37 -3.47 -48.37
CA GLU A 4 -8.06 -3.57 -46.95
C GLU A 4 -8.64 -2.33 -46.26
N VAL A 5 -9.96 -2.38 -45.99
CA VAL A 5 -10.65 -1.39 -45.16
C VAL A 5 -10.02 -1.47 -43.77
N ARG A 6 -9.02 -0.62 -43.52
CA ARG A 6 -8.57 -0.28 -42.18
C ARG A 6 -9.81 0.08 -41.37
N LYS A 7 -10.29 -0.85 -40.53
CA LYS A 7 -11.35 -0.59 -39.56
C LYS A 7 -10.88 0.59 -38.69
N GLN A 8 -11.34 1.78 -39.01
CA GLN A 8 -11.08 2.95 -38.18
C GLN A 8 -11.77 2.69 -36.85
N LEU A 9 -10.98 2.58 -35.79
CA LEU A 9 -11.51 2.44 -34.44
C LEU A 9 -12.29 3.71 -34.07
N PRO A 10 -13.46 3.58 -33.44
CA PRO A 10 -14.26 4.72 -33.03
C PRO A 10 -13.48 5.63 -32.06
N SER A 11 -13.80 6.92 -32.07
CA SER A 11 -13.25 7.87 -31.10
C SER A 11 -13.59 7.42 -29.67
N LEU A 12 -12.79 7.82 -28.67
CA LEU A 12 -13.10 7.52 -27.27
C LEU A 12 -14.50 8.02 -26.89
N LYS A 13 -14.90 9.21 -27.39
CA LYS A 13 -16.23 9.78 -27.12
C LYS A 13 -17.35 8.91 -27.67
N ASP A 14 -17.21 8.46 -28.92
CA ASP A 14 -18.21 7.61 -29.60
C ASP A 14 -18.26 6.20 -28.98
N SER A 15 -17.12 5.73 -28.47
CA SER A 15 -17.05 4.45 -27.78
C SER A 15 -17.70 4.53 -26.39
N LEU A 16 -17.50 5.64 -25.66
CA LEU A 16 -18.15 5.88 -24.37
C LEU A 16 -19.65 6.11 -24.53
N SER A 17 -20.09 6.85 -25.56
CA SER A 17 -21.51 7.10 -25.81
C SER A 17 -22.28 5.79 -26.02
N TYR A 18 -21.68 4.83 -26.75
CA TYR A 18 -22.25 3.50 -26.94
C TYR A 18 -22.56 2.78 -25.61
N PHE A 19 -21.74 2.97 -24.58
CA PHE A 19 -21.94 2.34 -23.27
C PHE A 19 -22.87 3.11 -22.34
N THR A 20 -23.04 4.42 -22.56
CA THR A 20 -23.93 5.26 -21.76
C THR A 20 -25.36 5.28 -22.27
N ASP A 21 -25.58 4.97 -23.55
CA ASP A 21 -26.91 4.91 -24.16
C ASP A 21 -27.74 3.76 -23.56
N GLU A 22 -28.88 4.08 -22.95
CA GLU A 22 -29.79 3.12 -22.30
C GLU A 22 -30.37 2.08 -23.28
N SER A 23 -30.29 2.34 -24.58
CA SER A 23 -30.72 1.46 -25.67
C SER A 23 -29.68 0.40 -26.06
N ALA A 24 -28.47 0.41 -25.49
CA ALA A 24 -27.40 -0.56 -25.80
C ALA A 24 -27.67 -1.97 -25.23
N ASN A 25 -28.92 -2.40 -25.18
CA ASN A 25 -29.31 -3.71 -24.70
C ASN A 25 -29.04 -4.73 -25.82
N THR A 26 -27.86 -5.35 -25.80
CA THR A 26 -27.46 -6.21 -26.93
C THR A 26 -26.76 -7.49 -26.49
N LYS A 27 -27.22 -8.60 -27.09
CA LYS A 27 -26.62 -9.92 -27.01
C LYS A 27 -25.12 -9.81 -27.34
N VAL A 28 -24.28 -10.38 -26.46
CA VAL A 28 -22.81 -10.36 -26.59
C VAL A 28 -22.32 -11.03 -27.89
N ARG A 29 -23.07 -12.02 -28.40
CA ARG A 29 -22.69 -12.81 -29.58
C ARG A 29 -23.10 -12.09 -30.86
N GLY A 30 -22.11 -11.72 -31.69
CA GLY A 30 -22.33 -11.13 -33.02
C GLY A 30 -22.48 -9.60 -33.04
N ASN A 31 -22.31 -8.92 -31.90
CA ASN A 31 -22.38 -7.45 -31.87
C ASN A 31 -21.03 -6.81 -32.20
N ILE A 32 -20.83 -6.51 -33.48
CA ILE A 32 -19.61 -5.87 -34.01
C ILE A 32 -19.44 -4.45 -33.43
N LYS A 33 -20.54 -3.73 -33.15
CA LYS A 33 -20.47 -2.37 -32.56
C LYS A 33 -19.92 -2.40 -31.13
N LEU A 34 -20.38 -3.34 -30.30
CA LEU A 34 -19.84 -3.58 -28.96
C LEU A 34 -18.35 -3.92 -29.01
N GLN A 35 -17.94 -4.80 -29.92
CA GLN A 35 -16.54 -5.19 -30.05
C GLN A 35 -15.65 -4.01 -30.47
N LEU A 36 -16.06 -3.23 -31.47
CA LEU A 36 -15.32 -2.04 -31.92
C LEU A 36 -15.24 -0.96 -30.84
N ALA A 37 -16.32 -0.73 -30.08
CA ALA A 37 -16.31 0.20 -28.95
C ALA A 37 -15.39 -0.27 -27.82
N LEU A 38 -15.38 -1.57 -27.50
CA LEU A 38 -14.44 -2.15 -26.53
C LEU A 38 -12.99 -2.00 -26.98
N GLU A 39 -12.69 -2.32 -28.24
CA GLU A 39 -11.34 -2.20 -28.79
C GLU A 39 -10.87 -0.73 -28.82
N GLY A 40 -11.78 0.21 -29.14
CA GLY A 40 -11.49 1.65 -29.10
C GLY A 40 -11.12 2.14 -27.70
N ILE A 41 -11.88 1.71 -26.68
CA ILE A 41 -11.58 2.03 -25.27
C ILE A 41 -10.29 1.36 -24.82
N GLU A 42 -10.07 0.08 -25.16
CA GLU A 42 -8.87 -0.67 -24.81
C GLU A 42 -7.60 0.01 -25.36
N GLN A 43 -7.61 0.40 -26.65
CA GLN A 43 -6.48 1.09 -27.25
C GLN A 43 -6.24 2.47 -26.65
N HIS A 44 -7.30 3.23 -26.38
CA HIS A 44 -7.15 4.54 -25.76
C HIS A 44 -6.59 4.42 -24.33
N ALA A 45 -7.15 3.50 -23.53
CA ALA A 45 -6.72 3.27 -22.16
C ALA A 45 -5.27 2.79 -22.07
N GLN A 46 -4.83 1.93 -22.99
CA GLN A 46 -3.43 1.47 -23.06
C GLN A 46 -2.46 2.58 -23.50
N SER A 47 -2.88 3.47 -24.39
CA SER A 47 -1.99 4.48 -24.99
C SER A 47 -1.88 5.75 -24.15
N LYS A 48 -3.00 6.28 -23.66
CA LYS A 48 -3.10 7.57 -22.96
C LYS A 48 -3.68 7.47 -21.55
N GLY A 49 -4.31 6.35 -21.20
CA GLY A 49 -5.12 6.23 -20.00
C GLY A 49 -6.47 6.93 -20.12
N LEU A 50 -7.27 6.83 -19.07
CA LEU A 50 -8.59 7.43 -18.97
C LEU A 50 -8.56 8.62 -18.00
N SER A 51 -9.28 9.68 -18.35
CA SER A 51 -9.50 10.83 -17.46
C SER A 51 -10.37 10.43 -16.25
N PRO A 52 -10.33 11.21 -15.16
CA PRO A 52 -11.17 10.99 -13.98
C PRO A 52 -12.67 10.84 -14.31
N ASP A 53 -13.20 11.70 -15.18
CA ASP A 53 -14.62 11.66 -15.60
C ASP A 53 -14.97 10.40 -16.40
N ASN A 54 -14.04 9.95 -17.24
CA ASN A 54 -14.23 8.75 -18.05
C ASN A 54 -14.19 7.48 -17.18
N ILE A 55 -13.32 7.45 -16.16
CA ILE A 55 -13.29 6.37 -15.16
C ILE A 55 -14.59 6.33 -14.39
N LEU A 56 -15.10 7.48 -13.96
CA LEU A 56 -16.36 7.58 -13.24
C LEU A 56 -17.53 7.08 -14.09
N SER A 57 -17.58 7.49 -15.36
CA SER A 57 -18.62 7.07 -16.31
C SER A 57 -18.55 5.58 -16.61
N LEU A 58 -17.36 5.04 -16.89
CA LEU A 58 -17.18 3.60 -17.14
C LEU A 58 -17.45 2.77 -15.90
N THR A 59 -17.07 3.25 -14.72
CA THR A 59 -17.42 2.59 -13.46
C THR A 59 -18.93 2.54 -13.32
N LEU A 60 -19.67 3.62 -13.63
CA LEU A 60 -21.12 3.61 -13.60
C LEU A 60 -21.70 2.56 -14.56
N VAL A 61 -21.20 2.48 -15.79
CA VAL A 61 -21.61 1.47 -16.79
C VAL A 61 -21.39 0.05 -16.26
N ILE A 62 -20.18 -0.23 -15.75
CA ILE A 62 -19.84 -1.52 -15.16
C ILE A 62 -20.82 -1.82 -14.01
N THR A 63 -21.05 -0.85 -13.12
CA THR A 63 -21.93 -1.00 -11.95
C THR A 63 -23.42 -1.10 -12.26
N ARG A 64 -23.86 -0.72 -13.46
CA ARG A 64 -25.25 -0.96 -13.91
C ARG A 64 -25.47 -2.43 -14.26
N GLY A 65 -24.41 -3.19 -14.52
CA GLY A 65 -24.48 -4.63 -14.81
C GLY A 65 -25.27 -4.97 -16.08
N GLN A 66 -25.37 -4.04 -17.03
CA GLN A 66 -26.11 -4.22 -18.28
C GLN A 66 -25.45 -5.21 -19.24
N PHE A 67 -24.15 -5.43 -19.10
CA PHE A 67 -23.35 -6.29 -19.96
C PHE A 67 -22.96 -7.59 -19.27
N GLY A 68 -22.67 -8.63 -20.05
CA GLY A 68 -22.20 -9.92 -19.52
C GLY A 68 -20.82 -9.85 -18.87
N ASP A 69 -20.48 -10.87 -18.08
CA ASP A 69 -19.23 -10.94 -17.30
C ASP A 69 -17.95 -10.78 -18.12
N SER A 70 -17.93 -11.30 -19.35
CA SER A 70 -16.78 -11.17 -20.25
C SER A 70 -16.51 -9.72 -20.64
N THR A 71 -17.57 -8.98 -20.97
CA THR A 71 -17.52 -7.56 -21.28
C THR A 71 -17.14 -6.74 -20.05
N ASN A 72 -17.79 -6.98 -18.90
CA ASN A 72 -17.47 -6.27 -17.66
C ASN A 72 -16.01 -6.51 -17.22
N SER A 73 -15.51 -7.74 -17.33
CA SER A 73 -14.12 -8.05 -16.99
C SER A 73 -13.12 -7.33 -17.91
N ARG A 74 -13.44 -7.18 -19.20
CA ARG A 74 -12.64 -6.37 -20.14
C ARG A 74 -12.69 -4.89 -19.79
N LEU A 75 -13.88 -4.36 -19.54
CA LEU A 75 -14.06 -2.96 -19.14
C LEU A 75 -13.30 -2.63 -17.86
N VAL A 76 -13.32 -3.51 -16.85
CA VAL A 76 -12.54 -3.34 -15.62
C VAL A 76 -11.03 -3.27 -15.91
N LYS A 77 -10.51 -4.11 -16.82
CA LYS A 77 -9.09 -4.03 -17.25
C LYS A 77 -8.74 -2.73 -17.98
N CYS A 78 -9.73 -2.09 -18.61
CA CYS A 78 -9.57 -0.80 -19.27
C CYS A 78 -9.52 0.38 -18.31
N LEU A 79 -9.85 0.21 -17.02
CA LEU A 79 -9.82 1.27 -16.01
C LEU A 79 -8.38 1.66 -15.64
N ILE A 80 -7.65 2.21 -16.60
CA ILE A 80 -6.25 2.64 -16.46
C ILE A 80 -6.26 4.16 -16.26
N PRO A 81 -5.91 4.68 -15.08
CA PRO A 81 -5.90 6.12 -14.82
C PRO A 81 -4.81 6.83 -15.61
N ALA A 82 -5.19 7.94 -16.24
CA ALA A 82 -4.27 8.88 -16.88
C ALA A 82 -3.58 9.80 -15.85
N THR A 83 -4.30 10.22 -14.81
CA THR A 83 -3.84 11.10 -13.73
C THR A 83 -4.24 10.51 -12.37
N ALA A 84 -5.40 10.87 -11.84
CA ALA A 84 -5.91 10.37 -10.58
C ALA A 84 -7.26 9.68 -10.73
N VAL A 85 -7.66 8.94 -9.69
CA VAL A 85 -8.93 8.22 -9.61
C VAL A 85 -9.83 8.95 -8.61
N PRO A 86 -11.02 9.42 -9.03
CA PRO A 86 -12.00 10.02 -8.14
C PRO A 86 -12.39 9.05 -7.02
N GLU A 87 -12.48 9.55 -5.78
CA GLU A 87 -12.94 8.78 -4.63
C GLU A 87 -14.33 8.15 -4.88
N GLU A 88 -15.22 8.90 -5.54
CA GLU A 88 -16.56 8.45 -5.94
C GLU A 88 -16.53 7.20 -6.81
N ALA A 89 -15.53 7.02 -7.67
CA ALA A 89 -15.40 5.81 -8.49
C ALA A 89 -15.10 4.59 -7.60
N ALA A 90 -14.22 4.73 -6.61
CA ALA A 90 -13.91 3.68 -5.66
C ALA A 90 -15.12 3.31 -4.78
N VAL A 91 -15.84 4.33 -4.28
CA VAL A 91 -17.06 4.14 -3.49
C VAL A 91 -18.15 3.43 -4.31
N ARG A 92 -18.37 3.82 -5.57
CA ARG A 92 -19.34 3.16 -6.45
C ARG A 92 -18.96 1.70 -6.75
N ALA A 93 -17.67 1.42 -6.98
CA ALA A 93 -17.19 0.06 -7.18
C ALA A 93 -17.52 -0.83 -5.97
N ILE A 94 -17.26 -0.36 -4.74
CA ILE A 94 -17.59 -1.10 -3.52
C ILE A 94 -19.10 -1.22 -3.32
N SER A 95 -19.84 -0.13 -3.52
CA SER A 95 -21.31 -0.14 -3.41
C SER A 95 -21.94 -1.19 -4.33
N TRP A 96 -21.40 -1.38 -5.54
CA TRP A 96 -21.92 -2.38 -6.46
C TRP A 96 -21.59 -3.80 -6.03
N ILE A 97 -20.37 -4.04 -5.51
CA ILE A 97 -20.01 -5.34 -4.90
C ILE A 97 -21.02 -5.72 -3.80
N CYS A 98 -21.50 -4.77 -3.00
CA CYS A 98 -22.53 -4.99 -1.97
C CYS A 98 -23.88 -5.46 -2.53
N THR A 99 -24.22 -5.12 -3.78
CA THR A 99 -25.50 -5.51 -4.37
C THR A 99 -25.56 -6.99 -4.77
N ASN A 100 -24.42 -7.70 -4.77
CA ASN A 100 -24.29 -9.08 -5.25
C ASN A 100 -24.84 -9.35 -6.67
N LYS A 101 -25.20 -8.31 -7.44
CA LYS A 101 -25.56 -8.40 -8.85
C LYS A 101 -24.41 -8.89 -9.75
N PRO A 102 -23.17 -8.39 -9.61
CA PRO A 102 -22.04 -8.92 -10.39
C PRO A 102 -21.65 -10.31 -9.91
N SER A 103 -21.16 -11.15 -10.82
CA SER A 103 -20.55 -12.42 -10.42
C SER A 103 -19.33 -12.21 -9.52
N LYS A 104 -19.02 -13.20 -8.69
CA LYS A 104 -17.86 -13.15 -7.77
C LYS A 104 -16.55 -12.90 -8.50
N SER A 105 -16.44 -13.34 -9.75
CA SER A 105 -15.28 -13.08 -10.62
C SER A 105 -15.11 -11.59 -10.93
N VAL A 106 -16.19 -10.90 -11.32
CA VAL A 106 -16.15 -9.45 -11.61
C VAL A 106 -15.91 -8.65 -10.32
N GLN A 107 -16.51 -9.06 -9.21
CA GLN A 107 -16.25 -8.47 -7.88
C GLN A 107 -14.76 -8.57 -7.50
N ALA A 108 -14.13 -9.73 -7.68
CA ALA A 108 -12.71 -9.92 -7.42
C ALA A 108 -11.84 -9.04 -8.34
N PHE A 109 -12.20 -8.91 -9.62
CA PHE A 109 -11.51 -8.03 -10.57
C PHE A 109 -11.58 -6.56 -10.15
N LEU A 110 -12.73 -6.09 -9.67
CA LEU A 110 -12.89 -4.72 -9.17
C LEU A 110 -12.06 -4.47 -7.90
N LEU A 111 -12.07 -5.40 -6.94
CA LEU A 111 -11.23 -5.27 -5.74
C LEU A 111 -9.74 -5.27 -6.08
N ARG A 112 -9.34 -6.08 -7.05
CA ARG A 112 -7.97 -6.09 -7.57
C ARG A 112 -7.60 -4.76 -8.23
N TRP A 113 -8.50 -4.19 -9.02
CA TRP A 113 -8.33 -2.86 -9.59
C TRP A 113 -8.14 -1.81 -8.49
N LEU A 114 -9.01 -1.79 -7.47
CA LEU A 114 -8.92 -0.85 -6.34
C LEU A 114 -7.58 -0.93 -5.61
N VAL A 115 -7.05 -2.15 -5.41
CA VAL A 115 -5.71 -2.35 -4.84
C VAL A 115 -4.62 -1.76 -5.74
N LEU A 116 -4.71 -1.95 -7.05
CA LEU A 116 -3.71 -1.45 -8.01
C LEU A 116 -3.69 0.07 -8.10
N VAL A 117 -4.85 0.71 -8.00
CA VAL A 117 -4.97 2.18 -8.12
C VAL A 117 -5.01 2.89 -6.77
N TYR A 118 -4.84 2.18 -5.65
CA TYR A 118 -5.01 2.72 -4.29
C TYR A 118 -4.21 4.01 -4.04
N ASP A 119 -2.96 4.04 -4.50
CA ASP A 119 -2.07 5.21 -4.37
C ASP A 119 -2.56 6.42 -5.20
N LEU A 120 -3.33 6.17 -6.26
CA LEU A 120 -3.82 7.18 -7.22
C LEU A 120 -5.22 7.71 -6.87
N ILE A 121 -5.82 7.28 -5.75
CA ILE A 121 -7.14 7.75 -5.33
C ILE A 121 -7.00 9.10 -4.61
N ASP A 122 -7.70 10.13 -5.13
CA ASP A 122 -7.64 11.52 -4.66
C ASP A 122 -8.06 11.70 -3.20
N GLY A 123 -9.15 11.04 -2.80
CA GLY A 123 -9.71 11.06 -1.44
C GLY A 123 -9.91 9.65 -0.91
N LYS A 124 -9.63 9.43 0.39
CA LYS A 124 -9.71 8.09 1.01
C LYS A 124 -10.66 8.03 2.19
N ASP A 125 -11.31 9.12 2.58
CA ASP A 125 -12.13 9.17 3.79
C ASP A 125 -13.51 8.53 3.63
N LYS A 126 -14.20 8.76 2.52
CA LYS A 126 -15.44 8.05 2.16
C LYS A 126 -15.14 6.58 1.88
N LEU A 127 -14.01 6.29 1.23
CA LEU A 127 -13.54 4.91 1.05
C LEU A 127 -13.30 4.23 2.40
N HIS A 128 -12.66 4.93 3.34
CA HIS A 128 -12.39 4.45 4.68
C HIS A 128 -13.67 4.31 5.52
N ALA A 129 -14.69 5.16 5.32
CA ALA A 129 -15.98 4.99 5.98
C ALA A 129 -16.64 3.63 5.64
N LEU A 130 -16.31 3.04 4.48
CA LEU A 130 -16.74 1.70 4.08
C LEU A 130 -15.89 0.56 4.65
N TYR A 131 -14.93 0.84 5.55
CA TYR A 131 -14.05 -0.18 6.14
C TYR A 131 -14.83 -1.33 6.78
N GLY A 132 -15.92 -1.02 7.51
CA GLY A 132 -16.78 -2.05 8.11
C GLY A 132 -17.43 -2.97 7.08
N VAL A 133 -17.85 -2.41 5.95
CA VAL A 133 -18.46 -3.16 4.83
C VAL A 133 -17.41 -4.03 4.15
N LEU A 134 -16.22 -3.48 3.89
CA LEU A 134 -15.10 -4.26 3.35
C LEU A 134 -14.72 -5.42 4.29
N PHE A 135 -14.72 -5.18 5.60
CA PHE A 135 -14.42 -6.21 6.60
C PHE A 135 -15.41 -7.38 6.55
N PHE A 136 -16.68 -7.12 6.24
CA PHE A 136 -17.68 -8.18 6.08
C PHE A 136 -17.35 -9.14 4.93
N PHE A 137 -16.76 -8.64 3.84
CA PHE A 137 -16.40 -9.47 2.67
C PHE A 137 -15.23 -10.42 2.91
N ILE A 138 -14.52 -10.33 4.04
CA ILE A 138 -13.46 -11.28 4.40
C ILE A 138 -14.01 -12.71 4.54
N GLN A 139 -15.30 -12.87 4.86
CA GLN A 139 -15.95 -14.18 4.96
C GLN A 139 -16.06 -14.92 3.62
N SER A 140 -15.90 -14.21 2.48
CA SER A 140 -16.02 -14.81 1.15
C SER A 140 -14.66 -15.32 0.68
N ASP A 141 -14.51 -16.64 0.49
CA ASP A 141 -13.23 -17.26 0.08
C ASP A 141 -12.61 -16.66 -1.19
N VAL A 142 -13.45 -16.33 -2.19
CA VAL A 142 -13.01 -15.74 -3.47
C VAL A 142 -12.51 -14.30 -3.32
N LEU A 143 -13.14 -13.51 -2.46
CA LEU A 143 -12.84 -12.08 -2.31
C LEU A 143 -11.79 -11.84 -1.22
N CYS A 144 -11.70 -12.74 -0.25
CA CYS A 144 -10.89 -12.61 0.96
C CYS A 144 -9.43 -12.18 0.68
N PRO A 145 -8.69 -12.75 -0.30
CA PRO A 145 -7.33 -12.31 -0.60
C PRO A 145 -7.24 -10.84 -1.03
N HIS A 146 -8.19 -10.37 -1.84
CA HIS A 146 -8.22 -9.00 -2.35
C HIS A 146 -8.72 -8.01 -1.31
N VAL A 147 -9.76 -8.41 -0.54
CA VAL A 147 -10.31 -7.64 0.56
C VAL A 147 -9.25 -7.45 1.66
N CYS A 148 -8.55 -8.52 2.06
CA CYS A 148 -7.49 -8.42 3.07
C CYS A 148 -6.36 -7.47 2.64
N HIS A 149 -6.03 -7.46 1.34
CA HIS A 149 -5.02 -6.53 0.81
C HIS A 149 -5.53 -5.09 0.86
N LEU A 150 -6.76 -4.83 0.41
CA LEU A 150 -7.35 -3.50 0.47
C LEU A 150 -7.49 -3.00 1.92
N LEU A 151 -7.92 -3.86 2.84
CA LEU A 151 -7.98 -3.56 4.27
C LEU A 151 -6.61 -3.29 4.84
N TYR A 152 -5.59 -4.05 4.46
CA TYR A 152 -4.21 -3.79 4.89
C TYR A 152 -3.77 -2.37 4.52
N LEU A 153 -4.12 -1.90 3.32
CA LEU A 153 -3.81 -0.53 2.87
C LEU A 153 -4.66 0.54 3.57
N LEU A 154 -5.93 0.25 3.88
CA LEU A 154 -6.88 1.17 4.51
C LEU A 154 -6.79 1.25 6.04
N THR A 155 -6.19 0.25 6.70
CA THR A 155 -6.24 0.12 8.17
C THR A 155 -5.44 1.25 8.84
N ARG A 156 -6.14 2.03 9.65
CA ARG A 156 -5.59 3.01 10.59
C ARG A 156 -5.58 2.40 12.00
N LYS A 157 -4.81 3.01 12.92
CA LYS A 157 -4.71 2.55 14.32
C LYS A 157 -6.07 2.42 15.02
N GLN A 158 -7.02 3.29 14.69
CA GLN A 158 -8.38 3.33 15.23
C GLN A 158 -9.28 2.16 14.80
N ASP A 159 -8.95 1.49 13.71
CA ASP A 159 -9.74 0.38 13.17
C ASP A 159 -9.45 -0.95 13.85
N VAL A 160 -8.29 -1.03 14.49
CA VAL A 160 -7.84 -2.24 15.17
C VAL A 160 -8.56 -2.35 16.51
N ARG A 161 -9.72 -3.00 16.46
CA ARG A 161 -10.61 -3.21 17.61
C ARG A 161 -10.83 -4.71 17.83
N LEU A 162 -11.07 -5.09 19.08
CA LEU A 162 -11.18 -6.50 19.49
C LEU A 162 -12.26 -7.27 18.71
N PHE A 163 -13.39 -6.63 18.39
CA PHE A 163 -14.46 -7.25 17.61
C PHE A 163 -14.11 -7.54 16.15
N ARG A 164 -13.02 -6.96 15.61
CA ARG A 164 -12.46 -7.28 14.28
C ARG A 164 -11.32 -8.29 14.39
N VAL A 165 -10.52 -8.20 15.45
CA VAL A 165 -9.46 -9.17 15.72
C VAL A 165 -10.03 -10.59 15.91
N ARG A 166 -11.12 -10.73 16.69
CA ARG A 166 -11.74 -12.03 16.98
C ARG A 166 -12.17 -12.79 15.72
N PRO A 167 -12.95 -12.19 14.78
CA PRO A 167 -13.28 -12.84 13.51
C PRO A 167 -12.06 -13.19 12.63
N LEU A 168 -11.01 -12.36 12.62
CA LEU A 168 -9.81 -12.66 11.85
C LEU A 168 -9.05 -13.87 12.41
N LEU A 169 -8.97 -13.98 13.74
CA LEU A 169 -8.37 -15.15 14.41
C LEU A 169 -9.21 -16.40 14.18
N ASP A 170 -10.53 -16.31 14.32
CA ASP A 170 -11.45 -17.42 14.01
C ASP A 170 -11.26 -17.90 12.57
N LEU A 171 -11.22 -16.98 11.62
CA LEU A 171 -10.99 -17.31 10.21
C LEU A 171 -9.62 -17.96 9.97
N GLN A 172 -8.57 -17.51 10.65
CA GLN A 172 -7.24 -18.13 10.60
C GLN A 172 -7.24 -19.55 11.19
N THR A 173 -8.01 -19.81 12.25
CA THR A 173 -8.15 -21.17 12.79
C THR A 173 -8.89 -22.11 11.83
N ARG A 174 -9.89 -21.59 11.10
CA ARG A 174 -10.68 -22.36 10.13
C ARG A 174 -9.95 -22.63 8.81
N LEU A 175 -9.28 -21.62 8.25
CA LEU A 175 -8.62 -21.68 6.93
C LEU A 175 -7.11 -21.99 7.01
N GLY A 176 -6.56 -22.05 8.22
CA GLY A 176 -5.13 -22.15 8.47
C GLY A 176 -4.38 -20.82 8.28
N ALA A 177 -3.05 -20.88 8.39
CA ALA A 177 -2.15 -19.73 8.31
C ALA A 177 -2.00 -19.21 6.87
N GLN A 178 -3.08 -18.64 6.33
CA GLN A 178 -3.06 -18.04 5.00
C GLN A 178 -2.25 -16.73 5.00
N PRO A 179 -1.50 -16.42 3.92
CA PRO A 179 -0.57 -15.29 3.90
C PRO A 179 -1.28 -13.92 3.96
N HIS A 180 -2.46 -13.81 3.35
CA HIS A 180 -3.26 -12.58 3.32
C HIS A 180 -3.87 -12.24 4.70
N LEU A 181 -4.37 -13.25 5.42
CA LEU A 181 -4.85 -13.11 6.80
C LEU A 181 -3.69 -12.83 7.77
N THR A 182 -2.58 -13.53 7.60
CA THR A 182 -1.37 -13.32 8.41
C THR A 182 -0.81 -11.90 8.22
N GLY A 183 -0.86 -11.37 6.99
CA GLY A 183 -0.48 -9.99 6.68
C GLY A 183 -1.34 -8.99 7.44
N LEU A 184 -2.67 -9.10 7.35
CA LEU A 184 -3.59 -8.21 8.06
C LEU A 184 -3.46 -8.31 9.59
N LEU A 185 -3.35 -9.52 10.13
CA LEU A 185 -3.12 -9.75 11.56
C LEU A 185 -1.78 -9.21 12.04
N SER A 186 -0.73 -9.27 11.22
CA SER A 186 0.57 -8.67 11.54
C SER A 186 0.49 -7.15 11.63
N LEU A 187 -0.30 -6.51 10.77
CA LEU A 187 -0.58 -5.08 10.83
C LEU A 187 -1.40 -4.71 12.07
N TYR A 188 -2.41 -5.51 12.41
CA TYR A 188 -3.20 -5.34 13.62
C TYR A 188 -2.33 -5.46 14.87
N LYS A 189 -1.44 -6.46 14.91
CA LYS A 189 -0.46 -6.65 15.98
C LYS A 189 0.54 -5.50 16.08
N LEU A 190 0.93 -4.91 14.94
CA LEU A 190 1.80 -3.73 14.92
C LEU A 190 1.13 -2.51 15.58
N TYR A 191 -0.17 -2.28 15.33
CA TYR A 191 -0.91 -1.15 15.91
C TYR A 191 -1.35 -1.38 17.35
N ARG A 192 -1.75 -2.61 17.70
CA ARG A 192 -2.25 -3.00 19.03
C ARG A 192 -1.74 -4.40 19.39
N PRO A 193 -0.52 -4.54 19.94
CA PRO A 193 0.04 -5.85 20.30
C PRO A 193 -0.80 -6.55 21.38
N ASP A 194 -1.39 -5.78 22.29
CA ASP A 194 -2.22 -6.27 23.42
C ASP A 194 -3.44 -7.09 22.97
N LEU A 195 -3.92 -6.83 21.75
CA LEU A 195 -5.11 -7.50 21.20
C LEU A 195 -4.77 -8.78 20.44
N VAL A 196 -3.50 -8.96 20.02
CA VAL A 196 -3.06 -10.09 19.18
C VAL A 196 -1.96 -10.88 19.91
N ASN A 197 -2.38 -11.59 20.95
CA ASN A 197 -1.50 -12.44 21.79
C ASN A 197 -1.11 -13.77 21.12
N VAL A 198 -1.58 -14.03 19.90
CA VAL A 198 -1.24 -15.24 19.15
C VAL A 198 0.18 -15.09 18.57
N PRO A 199 1.06 -16.09 18.74
CA PRO A 199 2.30 -16.16 18.00
C PRO A 199 1.96 -16.33 16.52
N LEU A 200 2.12 -15.26 15.74
CA LEU A 200 2.00 -15.34 14.29
C LEU A 200 3.20 -16.17 13.80
N ASN A 201 2.93 -17.38 13.29
CA ASN A 201 3.95 -18.26 12.72
C ASN A 201 4.79 -17.51 11.67
N LYS A 202 6.04 -17.98 11.46
CA LYS A 202 7.07 -17.46 10.53
C LYS A 202 6.46 -16.57 9.44
N THR A 203 6.61 -15.25 9.58
CA THR A 203 6.03 -14.28 8.65
C THR A 203 6.57 -14.54 7.25
N PRO A 204 5.74 -14.91 6.26
CA PRO A 204 6.21 -15.04 4.89
C PRO A 204 6.77 -13.70 4.42
N ARG A 205 7.81 -13.72 3.59
CA ARG A 205 8.41 -12.49 3.01
C ARG A 205 7.40 -11.69 2.16
N VAL A 206 6.30 -12.32 1.74
CA VAL A 206 5.29 -11.83 0.81
C VAL A 206 3.90 -12.24 1.35
N PHE A 207 3.14 -11.29 1.91
CA PHE A 207 1.78 -11.55 2.44
C PHE A 207 0.70 -11.54 1.36
N PHE A 208 0.86 -10.69 0.36
CA PHE A 208 -0.11 -10.52 -0.73
C PHE A 208 0.59 -10.87 -2.04
N LYS A 209 0.08 -11.89 -2.76
CA LYS A 209 0.65 -12.23 -4.07
C LYS A 209 0.44 -11.05 -5.02
N GLN A 210 1.52 -10.64 -5.69
CA GLN A 210 1.44 -9.55 -6.64
C GLN A 210 0.49 -9.94 -7.77
N THR A 211 -0.63 -9.26 -7.81
CA THR A 211 -1.73 -9.58 -8.72
C THR A 211 -1.56 -8.67 -9.94
N ASP A 212 -1.29 -9.27 -11.12
CA ASP A 212 -1.18 -8.61 -12.45
C ASP A 212 -0.03 -7.61 -12.56
N LYS A 213 1.21 -8.11 -12.53
CA LYS A 213 2.43 -7.34 -12.84
C LYS A 213 2.31 -6.55 -14.15
N ALA A 214 1.74 -7.17 -15.19
CA ALA A 214 1.53 -6.53 -16.49
C ALA A 214 0.59 -5.32 -16.40
N TRP A 215 -0.51 -5.44 -15.64
CA TRP A 215 -1.47 -4.35 -15.48
C TRP A 215 -0.90 -3.21 -14.65
N ALA A 216 -0.20 -3.53 -13.55
CA ALA A 216 0.52 -2.55 -12.74
C ALA A 216 1.59 -1.81 -13.56
N ALA A 217 2.36 -2.53 -14.38
CA ALA A 217 3.36 -1.95 -15.27
C ALA A 217 2.73 -1.01 -16.31
N LEU A 218 1.59 -1.41 -16.89
CA LEU A 218 0.85 -0.60 -17.85
C LEU A 218 0.34 0.70 -17.22
N ILE A 219 -0.29 0.62 -16.03
CA ILE A 219 -0.73 1.80 -15.28
C ILE A 219 0.45 2.73 -15.03
N ARG A 220 1.59 2.18 -14.56
CA ARG A 220 2.81 2.96 -14.31
C ARG A 220 3.36 3.62 -15.57
N GLN A 221 3.37 2.93 -16.71
CA GLN A 221 3.83 3.49 -17.99
C GLN A 221 2.96 4.66 -18.44
N VAL A 222 1.64 4.52 -18.34
CA VAL A 222 0.69 5.58 -18.69
C VAL A 222 0.86 6.79 -17.79
N GLN A 223 0.98 6.57 -16.48
CA GLN A 223 1.22 7.64 -15.49
C GLN A 223 2.52 8.40 -15.79
N LEU A 224 3.62 7.69 -16.09
CA LEU A 224 4.89 8.32 -16.44
C LEU A 224 4.84 9.12 -17.74
N ARG A 225 4.04 8.68 -18.70
CA ARG A 225 3.85 9.37 -19.97
C ARG A 225 3.10 10.68 -19.80
N ASN A 226 2.13 10.72 -18.89
CA ASN A 226 1.29 11.87 -18.63
C ASN A 226 1.86 12.82 -17.56
N CYS A 227 2.86 12.37 -16.80
CA CYS A 227 3.52 13.17 -15.77
C CYS A 227 4.34 14.33 -16.38
N PRO A 228 4.18 15.57 -15.87
CA PRO A 228 5.00 16.71 -16.24
C PRO A 228 6.50 16.39 -16.16
N ARG A 229 7.30 16.93 -17.08
CA ARG A 229 8.74 16.58 -17.20
C ARG A 229 9.52 16.82 -15.90
N GLU A 230 9.15 17.85 -15.15
CA GLU A 230 9.77 18.25 -13.88
C GLU A 230 9.52 17.23 -12.75
N GLU A 231 8.27 16.78 -12.62
CA GLU A 231 7.89 15.71 -11.68
C GLU A 231 8.47 14.35 -12.07
N ARG A 232 8.60 14.07 -13.38
CA ARG A 232 9.22 12.84 -13.90
C ARG A 232 10.69 12.74 -13.52
N ASP A 233 11.43 13.83 -13.62
CA ASP A 233 12.84 13.91 -13.22
C ASP A 233 12.99 13.84 -11.69
N GLN A 234 12.05 14.43 -10.94
CA GLN A 234 12.00 14.32 -9.48
C GLN A 234 11.61 12.91 -9.02
N TRP A 235 10.71 12.23 -9.73
CA TRP A 235 10.34 10.83 -9.53
C TRP A 235 11.50 9.91 -9.88
N LEU A 236 12.20 10.08 -11.01
CA LEU A 236 13.40 9.30 -11.34
C LEU A 236 14.53 9.49 -10.31
N LYS A 237 14.64 10.67 -9.70
CA LYS A 237 15.59 10.96 -8.60
C LYS A 237 15.13 10.45 -7.22
N THR A 238 13.81 10.39 -6.98
CA THR A 238 13.19 10.04 -5.68
C THR A 238 12.71 8.58 -5.62
N THR A 239 12.63 7.87 -6.74
CA THR A 239 12.21 6.46 -6.80
C THR A 239 13.33 5.53 -6.33
N GLN A 240 13.63 5.62 -5.03
CA GLN A 240 13.95 4.45 -4.22
C GLN A 240 12.86 4.15 -3.19
N ILE A 241 11.76 4.91 -3.13
CA ILE A 241 10.60 4.53 -2.32
C ILE A 241 9.29 5.02 -2.96
N PRO A 242 8.55 4.16 -3.68
CA PRO A 242 7.11 4.21 -3.71
C PRO A 242 6.56 3.19 -2.70
N ILE A 243 5.55 3.58 -1.93
CA ILE A 243 4.94 2.79 -0.85
C ILE A 243 4.25 1.51 -1.39
N THR A 244 4.19 1.33 -2.71
CA THR A 244 3.78 0.09 -3.40
C THR A 244 4.91 -0.93 -3.66
N ASN A 245 6.17 -0.64 -3.31
CA ASN A 245 7.32 -1.49 -3.67
C ASN A 245 7.88 -2.41 -2.57
N ILE A 246 7.07 -2.89 -1.61
CA ILE A 246 7.48 -4.09 -0.85
C ILE A 246 7.40 -5.36 -1.73
N PHE A 247 6.80 -5.30 -2.93
CA PHE A 247 6.55 -6.50 -3.76
C PHE A 247 7.22 -6.52 -5.16
N ASN A 248 7.98 -5.50 -5.54
CA ASN A 248 8.18 -5.21 -6.97
C ASN A 248 9.51 -5.61 -7.61
N ASP A 249 10.31 -6.50 -7.02
CA ASP A 249 11.58 -6.90 -7.63
C ASP A 249 11.78 -8.42 -7.59
N LEU A 250 11.12 -9.15 -8.51
CA LEU A 250 11.52 -10.52 -8.92
C LEU A 250 11.05 -10.77 -10.37
N ASP A 251 11.98 -10.66 -11.30
CA ASP A 251 11.92 -11.14 -12.68
C ASP A 251 12.44 -12.60 -12.69
N PRO A 252 11.75 -13.61 -13.25
CA PRO A 252 12.09 -15.03 -13.04
C PRO A 252 13.33 -15.54 -13.80
N THR A 253 13.95 -14.72 -14.64
CA THR A 253 15.04 -15.11 -15.55
C THR A 253 16.36 -14.40 -15.29
N LYS A 254 16.46 -13.64 -14.19
CA LYS A 254 17.72 -13.08 -13.73
C LYS A 254 18.02 -13.65 -12.35
N GLU A 255 19.14 -14.37 -12.23
CA GLU A 255 19.71 -14.64 -10.91
C GLU A 255 19.79 -13.32 -10.13
N PRO A 256 19.23 -13.24 -8.91
CA PRO A 256 19.17 -11.99 -8.17
C PRO A 256 20.58 -11.62 -7.71
N LEU A 257 21.26 -10.81 -8.52
CA LEU A 257 22.38 -9.99 -8.08
C LEU A 257 21.91 -9.14 -6.87
N PRO A 258 22.65 -9.14 -5.75
CA PRO A 258 22.28 -8.38 -4.56
C PRO A 258 22.44 -6.88 -4.83
N LYS A 259 21.41 -6.26 -5.40
CA LYS A 259 21.41 -4.82 -5.66
C LYS A 259 21.07 -4.05 -4.39
N LYS A 260 22.15 -3.80 -3.64
CA LYS A 260 22.38 -2.64 -2.76
C LYS A 260 21.24 -2.30 -1.80
N ALA A 261 21.16 -3.10 -0.73
CA ALA A 261 20.72 -2.56 0.56
C ALA A 261 21.49 -1.24 0.79
N LYS A 262 20.76 -0.12 0.92
CA LYS A 262 21.30 1.16 1.37
C LYS A 262 22.21 0.88 2.57
N LEU A 263 23.39 1.45 2.53
CA LEU A 263 24.62 1.06 3.22
C LEU A 263 24.60 1.06 4.77
N ASP A 264 23.46 1.17 5.43
CA ASP A 264 23.37 1.37 6.88
C ASP A 264 22.36 0.45 7.57
N CYS A 265 22.81 -0.27 8.59
CA CYS A 265 21.99 -1.09 9.49
C CYS A 265 20.96 -0.30 10.29
N ILE A 266 21.17 1.01 10.48
CA ILE A 266 20.40 1.81 11.41
C ILE A 266 19.56 2.81 10.63
N PRO A 267 18.21 2.81 10.79
CA PRO A 267 17.33 3.74 10.10
C PRO A 267 17.75 5.20 10.33
N ALA A 268 17.77 6.01 9.28
CA ALA A 268 17.96 7.45 9.39
C ALA A 268 16.69 8.11 9.94
N ILE A 269 16.86 9.21 10.70
CA ILE A 269 15.74 10.02 11.18
C ILE A 269 15.00 10.58 9.96
N GLY A 270 13.81 10.05 9.69
CA GLY A 270 12.93 10.56 8.64
C GLY A 270 12.31 11.87 9.10
N TYR A 271 12.72 13.00 8.50
CA TYR A 271 11.94 14.23 8.56
C TYR A 271 10.66 14.00 7.75
N PRO A 272 9.46 14.07 8.36
CA PRO A 272 8.23 13.98 7.59
C PRO A 272 8.14 15.18 6.66
N ARG A 273 8.10 14.94 5.34
CA ARG A 273 8.02 16.00 4.32
C ARG A 273 6.61 16.54 4.09
N SER A 274 5.65 16.14 4.92
CA SER A 274 4.31 16.70 4.99
C SER A 274 3.73 16.30 6.34
N LEU A 275 3.63 17.26 7.26
CA LEU A 275 2.81 17.10 8.45
C LEU A 275 1.38 17.42 8.07
N ASP A 276 0.55 16.39 8.09
CA ASP A 276 -0.89 16.58 8.30
C ASP A 276 -1.06 17.20 9.69
N GLN A 277 -1.18 18.53 9.74
CA GLN A 277 -1.45 19.32 10.95
C GLN A 277 -2.74 18.88 11.67
N SER A 278 -3.56 18.02 11.06
CA SER A 278 -4.75 17.41 11.64
C SER A 278 -4.45 16.27 12.62
N SER A 279 -3.25 15.69 12.63
CA SER A 279 -2.88 14.58 13.55
C SER A 279 -2.31 15.05 14.89
N ALA A 280 -1.77 16.27 14.96
CA ALA A 280 -1.21 16.83 16.19
C ALA A 280 -2.28 17.36 17.17
N ALA A 281 -3.52 17.53 16.70
CA ALA A 281 -4.61 18.09 17.50
C ALA A 281 -5.29 17.09 18.45
N GLN A 282 -4.90 15.80 18.46
CA GLN A 282 -5.56 14.76 19.28
C GLN A 282 -4.63 13.92 20.16
N SER A 283 -3.34 14.23 20.20
CA SER A 283 -2.41 13.71 21.21
C SER A 283 -1.68 14.89 21.81
N ASP A 284 -1.69 15.02 23.15
CA ASP A 284 -0.89 16.02 23.90
C ASP A 284 0.63 15.90 23.66
N LYS A 285 1.08 15.01 22.78
CA LYS A 285 2.48 14.68 22.57
C LYS A 285 3.03 15.16 21.23
N VAL A 286 4.17 15.83 21.28
CA VAL A 286 4.88 16.44 20.16
C VAL A 286 6.00 15.50 19.69
N PRO A 287 6.02 15.08 18.41
CA PRO A 287 7.12 14.28 17.88
C PRO A 287 8.45 15.06 17.94
N VAL A 288 9.52 14.42 18.42
CA VAL A 288 10.86 15.05 18.52
C VAL A 288 11.37 15.58 17.17
N GLN A 289 10.85 15.08 16.05
CA GLN A 289 11.19 15.53 14.70
C GLN A 289 10.69 16.95 14.36
N LEU A 290 9.79 17.52 15.17
CA LEU A 290 9.18 18.84 14.91
C LEU A 290 9.86 19.99 15.61
N ILE A 291 10.74 19.69 16.55
CA ILE A 291 11.37 20.69 17.40
C ILE A 291 12.53 21.33 16.63
N GLY A 292 12.36 22.60 16.29
CA GLY A 292 13.35 23.37 15.52
C GLY A 292 14.33 24.15 16.40
N SER A 293 14.02 24.32 17.70
CA SER A 293 14.80 25.14 18.63
C SER A 293 14.94 24.51 20.02
N PHE A 294 16.01 24.88 20.74
CA PHE A 294 16.26 24.40 22.11
C PHE A 294 15.21 24.92 23.12
N GLU A 295 14.66 26.12 22.90
CA GLU A 295 13.61 26.68 23.75
C GLU A 295 12.29 25.90 23.60
N GLU A 296 11.95 25.50 22.37
CA GLU A 296 10.79 24.66 22.07
C GLU A 296 10.94 23.22 22.62
N LEU A 297 12.18 22.70 22.70
CA LEU A 297 12.50 21.43 23.37
C LEU A 297 12.18 21.50 24.87
N LEU A 298 12.62 22.58 25.54
CA LEU A 298 12.44 22.76 26.98
C LEU A 298 10.95 22.92 27.34
N GLN A 299 10.19 23.62 26.51
CA GLN A 299 8.75 23.83 26.73
C GLN A 299 7.91 22.56 26.54
N ASN A 300 8.35 21.64 25.70
CA ASN A 300 7.60 20.42 25.36
C ASN A 300 8.19 19.14 25.97
N LEU A 301 9.18 19.24 26.86
CA LEU A 301 10.02 18.12 27.33
C LEU A 301 9.20 16.94 27.90
N ASP A 302 8.11 17.25 28.62
CA ASP A 302 7.20 16.25 29.21
C ASP A 302 6.29 15.56 28.18
N ASN A 303 6.11 16.18 27.02
CA ASN A 303 5.17 15.79 25.98
C ASN A 303 5.86 15.22 24.74
N LEU A 304 7.16 14.91 24.78
CA LEU A 304 7.86 14.46 23.58
C LEU A 304 7.58 12.99 23.21
N GLU A 305 7.25 12.75 21.94
CA GLU A 305 7.07 11.42 21.36
C GLU A 305 8.30 11.00 20.54
N LEU A 306 8.90 9.86 20.92
CA LEU A 306 10.04 9.28 20.23
C LEU A 306 9.67 8.77 18.83
N PRO A 307 10.62 8.81 17.86
CA PRO A 307 10.41 8.24 16.54
C PRO A 307 9.88 6.80 16.58
N SER A 308 8.97 6.48 15.65
CA SER A 308 8.49 5.11 15.44
C SER A 308 9.64 4.11 15.18
N GLN A 309 10.77 4.62 14.67
CA GLN A 309 12.03 3.92 14.44
C GLN A 309 12.98 4.08 15.64
N ALA A 310 12.70 3.38 16.75
CA ALA A 310 13.47 3.48 18.00
C ALA A 310 14.99 3.25 17.86
N ALA A 311 15.41 2.52 16.82
CA ALA A 311 16.82 2.28 16.52
C ALA A 311 17.61 3.53 16.09
N ALA A 312 16.92 4.59 15.65
CA ALA A 312 17.55 5.87 15.29
C ALA A 312 18.26 6.54 16.50
N VAL A 313 17.88 6.17 17.72
CA VAL A 313 18.55 6.59 18.97
C VAL A 313 20.04 6.22 18.94
N LEU A 314 20.42 5.11 18.33
CA LEU A 314 21.83 4.67 18.27
C LEU A 314 22.72 5.59 17.42
N ARG A 315 22.16 6.50 16.60
CA ARG A 315 22.92 7.41 15.73
C ARG A 315 22.89 8.87 16.16
N SER A 316 21.89 9.27 16.93
CA SER A 316 21.68 10.69 17.28
C SER A 316 21.97 10.91 18.75
N GLN A 317 23.06 11.61 19.03
CA GLN A 317 23.44 11.97 20.40
C GLN A 317 22.32 12.75 21.13
N TYR A 318 21.57 13.58 20.42
CA TYR A 318 20.41 14.30 20.96
C TYR A 318 19.31 13.35 21.47
N LEU A 319 19.02 12.29 20.71
CA LEU A 319 18.05 11.27 21.12
C LEU A 319 18.58 10.40 22.27
N GLN A 320 19.89 10.18 22.33
CA GLN A 320 20.53 9.46 23.43
C GLN A 320 20.40 10.24 24.73
N HIS A 321 20.71 11.54 24.73
CA HIS A 321 20.48 12.43 25.87
C HIS A 321 19.01 12.46 26.28
N PHE A 322 18.08 12.55 25.33
CA PHE A 322 16.64 12.54 25.62
C PHE A 322 16.19 11.23 26.30
N VAL A 323 16.61 10.07 25.79
CA VAL A 323 16.30 8.77 26.39
C VAL A 323 16.91 8.61 27.79
N SER A 324 18.10 9.19 28.03
CA SER A 324 18.72 9.24 29.36
C SER A 324 17.96 10.15 30.33
N CYS A 325 17.46 11.30 29.87
CA CYS A 325 16.72 12.24 30.70
C CYS A 325 15.30 11.74 31.04
N HIS A 326 14.69 10.92 30.17
CA HIS A 326 13.34 10.42 30.34
C HIS A 326 13.22 8.91 30.03
N PRO A 327 13.67 8.03 30.95
CA PRO A 327 13.76 6.60 30.71
C PRO A 327 12.36 5.96 30.70
N GLN A 328 11.85 5.65 29.50
CA GLN A 328 10.59 4.94 29.34
C GLN A 328 10.85 3.44 29.10
N GLN A 329 10.30 2.57 29.96
CA GLN A 329 10.54 1.11 29.91
C GLN A 329 10.18 0.48 28.55
N HIS A 330 9.10 0.94 27.92
CA HIS A 330 8.66 0.44 26.61
C HIS A 330 9.61 0.84 25.45
N VAL A 331 10.37 1.94 25.58
CA VAL A 331 11.37 2.37 24.60
C VAL A 331 12.58 1.43 24.65
N ALA A 332 13.05 1.09 25.85
CA ALA A 332 14.13 0.12 26.05
C ALA A 332 13.76 -1.25 25.47
N HIS A 333 12.53 -1.73 25.71
CA HIS A 333 12.04 -2.97 25.10
C HIS A 333 11.98 -2.92 23.56
N ARG A 334 11.60 -1.77 22.98
CA ARG A 334 11.57 -1.59 21.52
C ARG A 334 12.97 -1.59 20.90
N ILE A 335 13.93 -0.92 21.54
CA ILE A 335 15.34 -0.94 21.12
C ILE A 335 15.90 -2.36 21.25
N GLY A 336 15.68 -3.03 22.39
CA GLY A 336 16.13 -4.40 22.64
C GLY A 336 15.55 -5.42 21.65
N TYR A 337 14.24 -5.33 21.37
CA TYR A 337 13.59 -6.19 20.37
C TYR A 337 14.15 -5.94 18.96
N TRP A 338 14.39 -4.67 18.59
CA TRP A 338 14.99 -4.32 17.31
C TRP A 338 16.42 -4.86 17.18
N LEU A 339 17.23 -4.75 18.24
CA LEU A 339 18.59 -5.27 18.30
C LEU A 339 18.60 -6.79 18.17
N TYR A 340 17.78 -7.47 18.96
CA TYR A 340 17.65 -8.92 18.89
C TYR A 340 17.31 -9.40 17.48
N ARG A 341 16.33 -8.77 16.85
CA ARG A 341 15.92 -9.11 15.48
C ARG A 341 17.03 -8.85 14.47
N THR A 342 17.67 -7.69 14.53
CA THR A 342 18.70 -7.27 13.56
C THR A 342 19.95 -8.13 13.69
N LEU A 343 20.43 -8.37 14.91
CA LEU A 343 21.57 -9.25 15.16
C LEU A 343 21.28 -10.69 14.77
N ARG A 344 20.10 -11.23 15.10
CA ARG A 344 19.73 -12.59 14.71
C ARG A 344 19.67 -12.76 13.18
N GLN A 345 19.07 -11.78 12.50
CA GLN A 345 18.97 -11.80 11.04
C GLN A 345 20.35 -11.69 10.35
N ASP A 346 21.22 -10.81 10.84
CA ASP A 346 22.51 -10.51 10.20
C ASP A 346 23.64 -11.48 10.64
N LEU A 347 23.58 -12.11 11.83
CA LEU A 347 24.60 -13.06 12.32
C LEU A 347 24.21 -14.54 12.20
N VAL A 348 22.95 -14.89 12.43
CA VAL A 348 22.52 -16.30 12.54
C VAL A 348 21.88 -16.82 11.25
N ASP A 349 21.01 -16.02 10.63
CA ASP A 349 20.19 -16.50 9.50
C ASP A 349 20.88 -16.35 8.13
N CYS A 350 21.88 -15.47 7.96
CA CYS A 350 22.57 -15.21 6.69
C CYS A 350 24.06 -14.78 6.87
N PRO A 351 24.99 -15.71 7.16
CA PRO A 351 26.42 -15.41 7.27
C PRO A 351 27.04 -15.29 5.87
N SER A 352 26.80 -14.17 5.18
CA SER A 352 27.43 -13.87 3.89
C SER A 352 28.60 -12.89 4.06
N ALA A 353 29.59 -12.93 3.17
CA ALA A 353 30.76 -12.05 3.22
C ALA A 353 30.41 -10.54 3.15
N SER A 354 29.26 -10.17 2.57
CA SER A 354 28.76 -8.79 2.50
C SER A 354 28.05 -8.32 3.77
N THR A 355 27.74 -9.23 4.71
CA THR A 355 27.10 -8.90 6.00
C THR A 355 28.10 -8.36 7.03
N LYS A 356 29.39 -8.72 6.91
CA LYS A 356 30.47 -8.33 7.83
C LYS A 356 30.61 -6.81 8.06
N PRO A 357 30.73 -5.95 7.02
CA PRO A 357 30.87 -4.50 7.24
C PRO A 357 29.60 -3.84 7.81
N ARG A 358 28.43 -4.46 7.58
CA ARG A 358 27.13 -4.03 8.12
C ARG A 358 27.07 -4.24 9.62
N VAL A 359 27.41 -5.46 10.06
CA VAL A 359 27.47 -5.85 11.47
C VAL A 359 28.54 -5.02 12.19
N GLU A 360 29.70 -4.79 11.58
CA GLU A 360 30.76 -3.97 12.16
C GLU A 360 30.29 -2.53 12.43
N LYS A 361 29.59 -1.89 11.49
CA LYS A 361 28.99 -0.55 11.72
C LYS A 361 27.96 -0.54 12.84
N LEU A 362 27.12 -1.58 12.93
CA LEU A 362 26.12 -1.71 13.99
C LEU A 362 26.79 -1.90 15.36
N LEU A 363 27.81 -2.76 15.44
CA LEU A 363 28.58 -2.99 16.65
C LEU A 363 29.32 -1.71 17.09
N LYS A 364 29.90 -0.94 16.16
CA LYS A 364 30.51 0.37 16.47
C LYS A 364 29.49 1.37 17.02
N ALA A 365 28.30 1.44 16.43
CA ALA A 365 27.23 2.31 16.94
C ALA A 365 26.73 1.86 18.31
N LEU A 366 26.72 0.54 18.58
CA LEU A 366 26.38 0.01 19.90
C LEU A 366 27.44 0.33 20.94
N ILE A 367 28.72 0.18 20.59
CA ILE A 367 29.84 0.56 21.47
C ILE A 367 29.75 2.05 21.82
N ASN A 368 29.57 2.92 20.83
CA ASN A 368 29.41 4.35 21.07
C ASN A 368 28.21 4.67 21.97
N PHE A 369 27.10 3.95 21.79
CA PHE A 369 25.92 4.11 22.63
C PHE A 369 26.13 3.59 24.06
N THR A 370 26.84 2.47 24.25
CA THR A 370 27.16 1.96 25.58
C THR A 370 28.16 2.85 26.30
N ASP A 371 29.15 3.38 25.60
CA ASP A 371 30.14 4.31 26.14
C ASP A 371 29.47 5.62 26.59
N PHE A 372 28.54 6.13 25.78
CA PHE A 372 27.70 7.28 26.14
C PHE A 372 26.90 7.03 27.43
N LEU A 373 26.26 5.85 27.55
CA LEU A 373 25.54 5.49 28.76
C LEU A 373 26.47 5.37 29.98
N GLN A 374 27.66 4.80 29.83
CA GLN A 374 28.62 4.67 30.93
C GLN A 374 29.13 6.03 31.44
N VAL A 375 29.38 6.99 30.55
CA VAL A 375 29.80 8.35 30.94
C VAL A 375 28.69 9.11 31.67
N SER A 376 27.43 8.89 31.30
CA SER A 376 26.28 9.53 31.95
C SER A 376 25.92 8.95 33.34
N PHE A 377 26.50 7.81 33.73
CA PHE A 377 26.37 7.25 35.10
C PHE A 377 27.61 7.52 35.98
N THR A 378 28.69 8.07 35.44
CA THR A 378 29.96 8.32 36.15
C THR A 378 30.25 9.81 36.40
N THR A 379 29.33 10.69 35.99
CA THR A 379 29.23 12.09 36.41
C THR A 379 28.06 12.24 37.37
#